data_AF-A0A7V4H1M7-F1
#
_entry.id   AF-A0A7V4H1M7-F1
#
_cell.length_a   1.000
_cell.length_b   1.000
_cell.length_c   1.000
_cell.angle_alpha   90.00
_cell.angle_beta   90.00
_cell.angle_gamma   90.00
#
_symmetry.space_group_name_H-M   'P 1'
#
loop_
_entity.id
_entity.type
_entity.pdbx_description
1 polymer ?
#
loop_
_entity_poly.entity_id
_entity_poly.type
_entity_poly.pdbx_seq_one_letter_code
_entity_poly.pdbx_strand_id
1 'polypeptide(L)'
;RPVFSDDAATTERLRQAMDAYLAEHERLLLTPEARNQRHTYVIPSEDKRTWRVQQMLVDPAGHNDWVAEFEVDLAASRTAGEPVLRLLRLGPLASTT
;
A
#
# COMPACT_ATOMS: atom_id res chain seq x y z
N ARG A 1 -10.27 -14.01 2.55
CA ARG A 1 -9.74 -13.39 1.32
C ARG A 1 -10.05 -11.90 1.45
N PRO A 2 -9.06 -10.98 1.46
CA PRO A 2 -9.34 -9.55 1.65
C PRO A 2 -10.37 -9.08 0.64
N VAL A 3 -11.40 -8.40 1.13
CA VAL A 3 -12.48 -7.82 0.30
C VAL A 3 -11.96 -6.48 -0.22
N PHE A 4 -11.40 -6.48 -1.43
CA PHE A 4 -11.16 -5.25 -2.17
C PHE A 4 -12.48 -4.80 -2.80
N SER A 5 -12.80 -3.51 -2.72
CA SER A 5 -13.87 -2.95 -3.54
C SER A 5 -13.41 -2.99 -4.99
N ASP A 6 -13.96 -3.92 -5.78
CA ASP A 6 -13.66 -4.07 -7.21
C ASP A 6 -14.58 -3.18 -8.07
N ASP A 7 -14.93 -2.00 -7.54
CA ASP A 7 -15.69 -1.02 -8.29
C ASP A 7 -14.82 -0.39 -9.38
N ALA A 8 -15.47 -0.03 -10.50
CA ALA A 8 -14.78 0.50 -11.67
C ALA A 8 -13.93 1.75 -11.36
N ALA A 9 -14.30 2.55 -10.36
CA ALA A 9 -13.54 3.73 -9.98
C ALA A 9 -12.24 3.36 -9.25
N THR A 10 -12.26 2.32 -8.42
CA THR A 10 -11.07 1.76 -7.76
C THR A 10 -10.12 1.16 -8.79
N THR A 11 -10.63 0.37 -9.74
CA THR A 11 -9.81 -0.19 -10.83
C THR A 11 -9.14 0.91 -11.65
N GLU A 12 -9.88 1.95 -12.03
CA GLU A 12 -9.35 3.06 -12.83
C GLU A 12 -8.28 3.87 -12.08
N ARG A 13 -8.48 4.14 -10.78
CA ARG A 13 -7.45 4.81 -9.95
C ARG A 13 -6.17 4.00 -9.85
N LEU A 14 -6.27 2.68 -9.69
CA LEU A 14 -5.10 1.79 -9.66
C LEU A 14 -4.36 1.77 -11.01
N ARG A 15 -5.11 1.74 -12.12
CA ARG A 15 -4.55 1.81 -13.47
C ARG A 15 -3.75 3.10 -13.67
N GLN A 16 -4.33 4.25 -13.32
CA GLN A 16 -3.65 5.55 -13.42
C GLN A 16 -2.39 5.63 -12.55
N ALA A 17 -2.44 5.10 -11.32
CA ALA A 17 -1.28 5.05 -10.45
C ALA A 17 -0.16 4.16 -11.03
N MET A 18 -0.51 3.02 -11.62
CA MET A 18 0.47 2.16 -12.30
C MET A 18 1.05 2.82 -13.56
N ASP A 19 0.24 3.51 -14.36
CA ASP A 19 0.73 4.27 -15.53
C ASP A 19 1.73 5.34 -15.09
N ALA A 20 1.42 6.09 -14.03
CA ALA A 20 2.32 7.10 -13.47
C ALA A 20 3.62 6.51 -12.93
N TYR A 21 3.54 5.37 -12.22
CA TYR A 21 4.72 4.65 -11.77
C TYR A 21 5.60 4.19 -12.95
N LEU A 22 4.99 3.58 -13.98
CA LEU A 22 5.73 3.05 -15.12
C LEU A 22 6.30 4.13 -16.06
N ALA A 23 5.87 5.39 -15.91
CA ALA A 23 6.46 6.52 -16.62
C ALA A 23 7.90 6.83 -16.14
N GLU A 24 8.21 6.54 -14.87
CA GLU A 24 9.49 6.85 -14.23
C GLU A 24 10.28 5.59 -13.80
N HIS A 25 9.60 4.45 -13.65
CA HIS A 25 10.17 3.19 -13.16
C HIS A 25 10.00 2.06 -14.17
N GLU A 26 11.03 1.23 -14.35
CA GLU A 26 11.00 0.13 -15.33
C GLU A 26 9.90 -0.90 -15.03
N ARG A 27 9.85 -1.38 -13.77
CA ARG A 27 8.87 -2.37 -13.30
C ARG A 27 8.83 -2.41 -11.78
N LEU A 28 7.72 -2.87 -11.24
CA LEU A 28 7.60 -3.18 -9.81
C LEU A 28 8.20 -4.57 -9.52
N LEU A 29 9.06 -4.67 -8.52
CA LEU A 29 9.56 -5.95 -8.02
C LEU A 29 8.57 -6.57 -7.03
N LEU A 30 8.33 -7.87 -7.19
CA LEU A 30 7.48 -8.69 -6.30
C LEU A 30 8.26 -9.80 -5.57
N THR A 31 9.59 -9.68 -5.60
CA THR A 31 10.52 -10.63 -4.97
C THR A 31 10.36 -10.63 -3.44
N PRO A 32 10.89 -11.64 -2.73
CA PRO A 32 10.94 -11.63 -1.26
C PRO A 32 11.63 -10.37 -0.71
N GLU A 33 12.66 -9.89 -1.42
CA GLU A 33 13.40 -8.68 -1.07
C GLU A 33 12.51 -7.43 -1.11
N ALA A 34 11.68 -7.26 -2.15
CA ALA A 34 10.76 -6.13 -2.24
C ALA A 34 9.71 -6.10 -1.11
N ARG A 35 9.49 -7.24 -0.44
CA ARG A 35 8.57 -7.42 0.69
C ARG A 35 9.31 -7.57 2.02
N ASN A 36 10.61 -7.27 2.05
CA ASN A 36 11.40 -7.30 3.27
C ASN A 36 10.85 -6.29 4.29
N GLN A 37 10.88 -6.63 5.57
CA GLN A 37 10.39 -5.78 6.67
C GLN A 37 10.99 -4.37 6.66
N ARG A 38 12.21 -4.18 6.14
CA ARG A 38 12.81 -2.83 6.01
C ARG A 38 12.03 -1.89 5.07
N HIS A 39 11.19 -2.43 4.20
CA HIS A 39 10.34 -1.68 3.27
C HIS A 39 8.91 -1.53 3.80
N THR A 40 8.62 -2.00 5.02
CA THR A 40 7.28 -1.99 5.62
C THR A 40 7.30 -1.25 6.95
N TYR A 41 6.48 -0.21 7.06
CA TYR A 41 6.31 0.56 8.29
C TYR A 41 4.89 0.38 8.83
N VAL A 42 4.77 0.12 10.12
CA VAL A 42 3.49 -0.06 10.81
C VAL A 42 3.40 0.97 11.92
N ILE A 43 2.38 1.83 11.86
CA ILE A 43 2.17 2.96 12.76
C ILE A 43 0.81 2.75 13.44
N PRO A 44 0.78 2.30 14.71
CA PRO A 44 -0.46 2.19 15.46
C PRO A 44 -1.10 3.55 15.71
N SER A 45 -2.42 3.65 15.62
CA SER A 45 -3.16 4.83 16.08
C SER A 45 -3.05 4.98 17.60
N GLU A 46 -3.19 6.21 18.10
CA GLU A 46 -3.15 6.51 19.53
C GLU A 46 -4.26 5.77 20.32
N ASP A 47 -5.44 5.66 19.72
CA ASP A 47 -6.59 4.95 20.28
C ASP A 47 -6.50 3.41 20.15
N LYS A 48 -5.43 2.92 19.49
CA LYS A 48 -5.15 1.49 19.26
C LYS A 48 -6.27 0.76 18.53
N ARG A 49 -7.08 1.46 17.73
CA ARG A 49 -8.16 0.86 16.92
C ARG A 49 -7.71 0.53 15.51
N THR A 50 -6.78 1.31 14.95
CA THR A 50 -6.29 1.10 13.60
C THR A 50 -4.77 1.09 13.55
N TRP A 51 -4.23 0.47 12.50
CA TRP A 51 -2.83 0.63 12.11
C TRP A 51 -2.76 1.31 10.76
N ARG A 52 -1.78 2.20 10.57
CA ARG A 52 -1.36 2.63 9.25
C ARG A 52 -0.17 1.79 8.82
N VAL A 53 -0.30 1.13 7.67
CA VAL A 53 0.75 0.28 7.09
C VAL A 53 1.22 0.93 5.80
N GLN A 54 2.51 1.22 5.72
CA GLN A 54 3.16 1.76 4.53
C GLN A 54 4.10 0.70 3.96
N GLN A 55 3.89 0.31 2.70
CA GLN A 55 4.77 -0.56 1.95
C GLN A 55 5.46 0.26 0.86
N MET A 56 6.78 0.38 0.95
CA MET A 56 7.58 0.99 -0.12
C MET A 56 7.57 0.08 -1.35
N LEU A 57 7.38 0.69 -2.52
CA LEU A 57 7.42 -0.01 -3.79
C LEU A 57 8.86 0.00 -4.32
N VAL A 58 9.36 -1.18 -4.65
CA VAL A 58 10.77 -1.38 -5.04
C VAL A 58 10.85 -1.63 -6.54
N ASP A 59 11.68 -0.86 -7.23
CA ASP A 59 12.06 -1.10 -8.62
C ASP A 59 13.50 -1.70 -8.71
N PRO A 60 13.97 -2.14 -9.88
CA PRO A 60 15.31 -2.68 -10.06
C PRO A 60 16.47 -1.70 -9.72
N ALA A 61 16.24 -0.40 -9.84
CA ALA A 61 17.21 0.65 -9.50
C ALA A 61 17.22 0.98 -7.99
N GLY A 62 16.19 0.56 -7.26
CA GLY A 62 16.09 0.72 -5.81
C GLY A 62 15.75 2.14 -5.36
N HIS A 63 15.01 2.92 -6.16
CA HIS A 63 14.69 4.31 -5.82
C HIS A 63 13.88 4.45 -4.52
N ASN A 64 12.99 3.50 -4.22
CA ASN A 64 12.19 3.45 -2.98
C ASN A 64 11.45 4.77 -2.68
N ASP A 65 10.92 5.40 -3.71
CA ASP A 65 10.29 6.71 -3.70
C ASP A 65 8.77 6.64 -3.93
N TRP A 66 8.20 5.44 -4.05
CA TRP A 66 6.77 5.19 -4.10
C TRP A 66 6.30 4.38 -2.90
N VAL A 67 5.05 4.59 -2.50
CA VAL A 67 4.45 3.88 -1.35
C VAL A 67 3.00 3.51 -1.60
N ALA A 68 2.64 2.31 -1.15
CA ALA A 68 1.26 1.90 -0.92
C ALA A 68 0.96 2.02 0.57
N GLU A 69 0.02 2.89 0.93
CA GLU A 69 -0.40 3.12 2.31
C GLU A 69 -1.80 2.56 2.54
N PHE A 70 -1.97 1.84 3.63
CA PHE A 70 -3.21 1.19 4.03
C PHE A 70 -3.58 1.56 5.47
N GLU A 71 -4.87 1.57 5.74
CA GLU A 71 -5.41 1.49 7.09
C GLU A 71 -5.85 0.05 7.37
N VAL A 72 -5.54 -0.46 8.56
CA VAL A 72 -6.00 -1.75 9.08
C VAL A 72 -7.01 -1.49 10.20
N ASP A 73 -8.24 -1.98 10.06
CA ASP A 73 -9.21 -1.95 11.15
C ASP A 73 -9.03 -3.18 12.05
N LEU A 74 -8.56 -2.99 13.28
CA LEU A 74 -8.25 -4.11 14.17
C LEU A 74 -9.50 -4.80 14.72
N ALA A 75 -10.61 -4.09 14.89
CA ALA A 75 -11.85 -4.68 15.38
C ALA A 75 -12.49 -5.54 14.30
N ALA A 76 -12.64 -4.99 13.10
CA ALA A 76 -13.15 -5.71 11.94
C ALA A 76 -12.24 -6.91 11.61
N SER A 77 -10.91 -6.75 11.68
CA SER A 77 -9.97 -7.84 11.43
C SER A 77 -10.13 -8.99 12.43
N ARG A 78 -10.34 -8.68 13.72
CA ARG A 78 -10.60 -9.71 14.74
C ARG A 78 -11.90 -10.46 14.44
N THR A 79 -12.96 -9.76 14.06
CA THR A 79 -14.25 -10.37 13.71
C THR A 79 -14.15 -11.23 12.46
N ALA A 80 -13.41 -10.80 11.44
CA ALA A 80 -13.25 -11.52 10.19
C ALA A 80 -12.23 -12.68 10.26
N GLY A 81 -11.34 -12.68 11.25
CA GLY A 81 -10.23 -13.63 11.35
C GLY A 81 -9.10 -13.38 10.33
N GLU A 82 -9.12 -12.25 9.65
CA GLU A 82 -8.12 -11.83 8.66
C GLU A 82 -7.98 -10.31 8.61
N PRO A 83 -6.88 -9.75 8.08
CA PRO A 83 -6.72 -8.30 7.97
C PRO A 83 -7.79 -7.66 7.10
N VAL A 84 -8.52 -6.71 7.67
CA VAL A 84 -9.44 -5.82 6.96
C VAL A 84 -8.70 -4.52 6.65
N LEU A 85 -8.39 -4.32 5.37
CA LEU A 85 -7.53 -3.25 4.87
C LEU A 85 -8.31 -2.27 4.01
N ARG A 86 -7.94 -0.99 4.08
CA ARG A 86 -8.39 0.05 3.16
C ARG A 86 -7.18 0.77 2.59
N LEU A 87 -7.04 0.78 1.26
CA LEU A 87 -6.01 1.56 0.58
C LEU A 87 -6.29 3.05 0.80
N LEU A 88 -5.33 3.75 1.39
CA LEU A 88 -5.37 5.20 1.62
C LEU A 88 -4.66 5.95 0.49
N ARG A 89 -3.48 5.45 0.08
CA ARG A 89 -2.63 6.13 -0.88
C ARG A 89 -1.81 5.12 -1.69
N LEU A 90 -1.63 5.43 -2.97
CA LEU A 90 -0.68 4.76 -3.85
C LEU A 90 -0.04 5.85 -4.72
N GLY A 91 1.23 6.15 -4.48
CA GLY A 91 1.87 7.30 -5.14
C GLY A 91 3.29 7.60 -4.65
N PRO A 92 3.92 8.65 -5.21
CA PRO A 92 5.24 9.12 -4.79
C PRO A 92 5.25 9.52 -3.31
N LEU A 93 6.33 9.18 -2.60
CA LEU A 93 6.52 9.49 -1.18
C LEU A 93 6.58 11.01 -0.93
N ALA A 94 7.17 11.76 -1.87
CA ALA A 94 7.33 13.21 -1.80
C ALA A 94 6.04 14.03 -1.97
N SER A 95 4.91 13.37 -2.29
CA SER A 95 3.62 14.04 -2.45
C SER A 95 2.91 14.17 -1.10
N THR A 96 3.33 15.15 -0.29
CA THR A 96 2.50 15.70 0.78
C THR A 96 1.75 16.88 0.18
N THR A 97 0.47 16.72 -0.12
CA THR A 97 -0.49 17.83 -0.27
C THR A 97 -1.45 17.77 0.89
#